data_AF-A0A420HXV3-F1
#
_entry.id   AF-A0A420HXV3-F1
#
_cell.length_a   1.000
_cell.length_b   1.000
_cell.length_c   1.000
_cell.angle_alpha   90.00
_cell.angle_beta   90.00
_cell.angle_gamma   90.00
#
_symmetry.space_group_name_H-M   'P 1'
#
loop_
_entity.id
_entity.type
_entity.pdbx_description
1 polymer ?
#
loop_
_entity_poly.entity_id
_entity_poly.type
_entity_poly.pdbx_seq_one_letter_code
_entity_poly.pdbx_strand_id
1 'polypeptide(L)'
;MKSRNLAKPIARLISRYHVAPTQLSNFSKTTQVGQTSSYCNHGGKYQSIAAQKLYPQPPSLQFHSFTTITGYQSCQKDSAMNEHKKRIETISETIRDFYKRKLKWRVDHGSTNSTRPTGVKKNVVRLDGLSNILNIDPERKTCLVEPNVPMDRLVEATLKFGLMPPVVMEFPGITVGGGYSGTCGESSSFKHGFFDRTINSAEMILATGEVISISSKENADLFYAGAGAMGTFGVTTLIELQLQQAKKFVKVKYLPMTSVKKAIETIQFLSSDSKLDYIDGIMFSPTSGVVITGCLADTLDSDGPIARFSRRNDPWFYLHAKDQVKAGIAKADFIPVADYFFRYDRGGFWVGAAAFRYFKIPFNRFTRWALDDFLHTRMMYTALHTSGQSKKFVVQDLALPYKTAEEFIDYTHTEFNIWPLWLCPLKPSPMPTMHPRSLFGETESDGQTPKGILNIGLWGWGPKDTKIFHEKNKALESKLKSLGGMKWLYAHTYYEPEEFWQQFDRKWYEDLRNKYKASLLPNVYEKAKVNLRADEKGQKIKSSFFHYLMEKWPLPGLYGIKKAIESRSYIAARKSEWKKMLL
;
A
#
# COMPACT_ATOMS: atom_id res chain seq x y z
N MET A 1 10.83 42.79 -7.73
CA MET A 1 10.48 42.39 -6.34
C MET A 1 11.34 41.20 -5.93
N LYS A 2 12.17 41.37 -4.89
CA LYS A 2 13.23 40.44 -4.45
C LYS A 2 12.68 39.05 -4.05
N SER A 3 13.31 37.98 -4.54
CA SER A 3 13.04 36.60 -4.11
C SER A 3 13.48 36.43 -2.65
N ARG A 4 12.52 36.20 -1.75
CA ARG A 4 12.84 35.83 -0.36
C ARG A 4 13.16 34.35 -0.31
N ASN A 5 14.37 34.05 0.14
CA ASN A 5 14.90 32.70 0.32
C ASN A 5 14.08 31.95 1.40
N LEU A 6 13.26 30.98 0.98
CA LEU A 6 12.32 30.20 1.81
C LEU A 6 13.02 29.10 2.65
N ALA A 7 14.35 29.04 2.66
CA ALA A 7 15.10 28.10 3.50
C ALA A 7 14.88 28.34 5.01
N LYS A 8 14.66 29.59 5.45
CA LYS A 8 14.56 29.94 6.88
C LYS A 8 13.29 29.43 7.60
N PRO A 9 12.07 29.53 7.03
CA PRO A 9 10.87 28.97 7.66
C PRO A 9 10.89 27.44 7.76
N ILE A 10 11.40 26.75 6.73
CA ILE A 10 11.50 25.28 6.70
C ILE A 10 12.57 24.79 7.68
N ALA A 11 13.74 25.44 7.73
CA ALA A 11 14.76 25.15 8.74
C ALA A 11 14.26 25.39 10.18
N ARG A 12 13.45 26.44 10.41
CA ARG A 12 12.81 26.68 11.72
C ARG A 12 11.78 25.60 12.07
N LEU A 13 11.01 25.10 11.11
CA LEU A 13 10.11 23.97 11.33
C LEU A 13 10.89 22.68 11.64
N ILE A 14 11.98 22.40 10.92
CA ILE A 14 12.85 21.23 11.13
C ILE A 14 13.55 21.29 12.50
N SER A 15 14.00 22.48 12.94
CA SER A 15 14.69 22.67 14.23
C SER A 15 13.78 22.49 15.45
N ARG A 16 12.47 22.76 15.33
CA ARG A 16 11.51 22.61 16.43
C ARG A 16 11.09 21.17 16.70
N TYR A 17 11.38 20.25 15.77
CA TYR A 17 11.03 18.82 15.89
C TYR A 17 12.25 17.88 15.83
N HIS A 18 13.47 18.44 15.82
CA HIS A 18 14.70 17.67 16.04
C HIS A 18 14.95 17.54 17.54
N VAL A 19 14.75 16.34 18.09
CA VAL A 19 15.44 15.92 19.32
C VAL A 19 16.78 15.33 18.87
N ALA A 20 17.88 15.95 19.28
CA ALA A 20 19.22 15.43 19.03
C ALA A 20 19.38 14.03 19.67
N PRO A 21 20.08 13.08 19.04
CA PRO A 21 20.41 11.83 19.69
C PRO A 21 21.43 12.12 20.79
N THR A 22 21.01 11.95 22.05
CA THR A 22 21.92 11.98 23.19
C THR A 22 22.94 10.85 23.04
N GLN A 23 24.22 11.20 23.10
CA GLN A 23 25.32 10.25 23.11
C GLN A 23 25.21 9.32 24.33
N LEU A 24 25.11 8.02 24.07
CA LEU A 24 25.36 6.99 25.08
C LEU A 24 26.88 6.83 25.18
N SER A 25 27.48 7.44 26.19
CA SER A 25 28.83 7.12 26.64
C SER A 25 28.73 6.30 27.93
N ASN A 26 29.42 5.16 27.90
CA ASN A 26 30.00 4.38 29.00
C ASN A 26 29.31 4.41 30.37
N PHE A 27 28.70 3.29 30.75
CA PHE A 27 28.56 2.90 32.16
C PHE A 27 29.24 1.55 32.38
N SER A 28 30.35 1.60 33.13
CA SER A 28 30.90 0.47 33.88
C SER A 28 30.95 0.89 35.35
N LYS A 29 30.81 -0.11 36.23
CA LYS A 29 30.92 -0.10 37.71
C LYS A 29 29.60 -0.08 38.50
N THR A 30 29.21 -1.30 38.91
CA THR A 30 29.01 -1.76 40.30
C THR A 30 28.88 -0.68 41.40
N THR A 31 27.81 -0.73 42.20
CA THR A 31 27.77 -1.24 43.60
C THR A 31 26.54 -0.72 44.39
N GLN A 32 25.89 -1.64 45.13
CA GLN A 32 25.10 -1.54 46.38
C GLN A 32 23.78 -0.72 46.51
N VAL A 33 22.72 -1.49 46.79
CA VAL A 33 21.82 -1.50 47.97
C VAL A 33 21.60 -0.20 48.74
N GLY A 34 20.32 0.20 48.89
CA GLY A 34 19.84 1.18 49.87
C GLY A 34 18.32 1.28 49.90
N GLN A 35 17.74 1.11 51.09
CA GLN A 35 16.32 0.95 51.41
C GLN A 35 15.50 2.27 51.44
N THR A 36 14.19 2.12 51.23
CA THR A 36 13.02 2.81 51.83
C THR A 36 13.11 4.28 52.29
N SER A 37 12.18 5.13 51.85
CA SER A 37 11.07 5.63 52.71
C SER A 37 10.08 6.53 51.95
N SER A 38 8.81 6.36 52.33
CA SER A 38 7.62 7.16 52.09
C SER A 38 7.72 8.64 52.47
N TYR A 39 7.06 9.54 51.74
CA TYR A 39 6.36 10.71 52.31
C TYR A 39 5.23 11.20 51.38
N CYS A 40 4.02 11.32 51.95
CA CYS A 40 2.84 11.99 51.39
C CYS A 40 2.64 13.34 52.10
N ASN A 41 2.30 14.40 51.34
CA ASN A 41 1.30 15.47 51.62
C ASN A 41 1.56 16.66 50.67
N HIS A 42 0.67 17.01 49.74
CA HIS A 42 -0.62 17.76 49.84
C HIS A 42 -0.47 19.23 49.41
N GLY A 43 -1.30 19.64 48.43
CA GLY A 43 -1.81 21.01 48.29
C GLY A 43 -1.34 21.80 47.06
N GLY A 44 -2.23 22.03 46.08
CA GLY A 44 -2.06 23.08 45.07
C GLY A 44 -2.83 22.88 43.77
N LYS A 45 -4.12 23.25 43.76
CA LYS A 45 -5.02 23.21 42.59
C LYS A 45 -4.59 24.20 41.49
N TYR A 46 -4.47 23.73 40.25
CA TYR A 46 -4.86 24.47 39.04
C TYR A 46 -5.37 23.46 38.00
N GLN A 47 -6.66 23.57 37.66
CA GLN A 47 -7.33 22.76 36.65
C GLN A 47 -6.94 23.25 35.25
N SER A 48 -6.32 22.38 34.45
CA SER A 48 -6.40 22.43 33.00
C SER A 48 -6.72 21.02 32.50
N ILE A 49 -7.83 20.88 31.77
CA ILE A 49 -8.32 19.61 31.24
C ILE A 49 -7.33 19.11 30.17
N ALA A 50 -6.44 18.22 30.57
CA ALA A 50 -5.54 17.50 29.67
C ALA A 50 -6.23 16.20 29.21
N ALA A 51 -6.42 16.08 27.89
CA ALA A 51 -6.83 14.83 27.25
C ALA A 51 -5.73 13.78 27.44
N GLN A 52 -6.01 12.77 28.28
CA GLN A 52 -5.11 11.66 28.57
C GLN A 52 -5.73 10.33 28.12
N LYS A 53 -4.91 9.56 27.39
CA LYS A 53 -5.05 8.14 26.97
C LYS A 53 -5.95 7.88 25.75
N LEU A 54 -5.67 6.93 24.84
CA LEU A 54 -4.94 5.67 24.94
C LEU A 54 -4.03 5.39 23.72
N TYR A 55 -2.80 4.95 23.97
CA TYR A 55 -2.10 3.94 23.15
C TYR A 55 -1.65 2.86 24.14
N PRO A 56 -2.06 1.59 24.02
CA PRO A 56 -1.47 0.54 24.84
C PRO A 56 -0.01 0.32 24.40
N GLN A 57 0.88 0.20 25.39
CA GLN A 57 2.23 -0.32 25.18
C GLN A 57 2.14 -1.82 24.90
N PRO A 58 2.96 -2.38 24.00
CA PRO A 58 2.99 -3.82 23.80
C PRO A 58 3.54 -4.53 25.06
N PRO A 59 3.02 -5.71 25.42
CA PRO A 59 3.56 -6.49 26.53
C PRO A 59 4.99 -6.93 26.22
N SER A 60 5.87 -6.77 27.21
CA SER A 60 7.23 -7.33 27.19
C SER A 60 7.17 -8.85 27.33
N LEU A 61 7.49 -9.58 26.28
CA LEU A 61 7.69 -11.03 26.32
C LEU A 61 9.06 -11.33 26.95
N GLN A 62 9.08 -11.86 28.17
CA GLN A 62 10.25 -12.49 28.77
C GLN A 62 10.23 -13.99 28.44
N PHE A 63 11.34 -14.52 27.92
CA PHE A 63 11.45 -15.94 27.55
C PHE A 63 12.04 -16.78 28.70
N HIS A 64 11.38 -17.90 28.99
CA HIS A 64 11.89 -19.01 29.80
C HIS A 64 11.94 -20.30 28.94
N SER A 65 12.73 -21.29 29.34
CA SER A 65 13.15 -22.48 28.58
C SER A 65 12.05 -23.30 27.88
N PHE A 66 12.46 -23.99 26.80
CA PHE A 66 11.64 -24.49 25.69
C PHE A 66 10.57 -25.57 25.96
N THR A 67 10.49 -26.18 27.15
CA THR A 67 9.51 -27.26 27.41
C THR A 67 8.14 -26.75 27.88
N THR A 68 8.03 -25.47 28.27
CA THR A 68 6.80 -24.82 28.77
C THR A 68 6.11 -23.90 27.74
N ILE A 69 6.66 -23.78 26.53
CA ILE A 69 6.26 -22.77 25.53
C ILE A 69 4.94 -23.13 24.82
N THR A 70 4.65 -24.42 24.61
CA THR A 70 3.49 -24.86 23.82
C THR A 70 2.15 -24.54 24.50
N GLY A 71 2.02 -24.78 25.80
CA GLY A 71 0.81 -24.46 26.58
C GLY A 71 0.59 -22.95 26.78
N TYR A 72 1.66 -22.17 26.87
CA TYR A 72 1.57 -20.71 26.99
C TYR A 72 1.19 -20.05 25.65
N GLN A 73 1.76 -20.53 24.53
CA GLN A 73 1.41 -20.06 23.20
C GLN A 73 -0.02 -20.43 22.80
N SER A 74 -0.51 -21.63 23.17
CA SER A 74 -1.90 -22.01 22.95
C SER A 74 -2.86 -21.13 23.78
N CYS A 75 -2.55 -20.87 25.05
CA CYS A 75 -3.35 -19.99 25.91
C CYS A 75 -3.40 -18.54 25.40
N GLN A 76 -2.27 -18.00 24.91
CA GLN A 76 -2.23 -16.66 24.31
C GLN A 76 -3.05 -16.59 23.00
N LYS A 77 -2.96 -17.62 22.16
CA LYS A 77 -3.75 -17.74 20.93
C LYS A 77 -5.25 -17.76 21.24
N ASP A 78 -5.67 -18.58 22.22
CA ASP A 78 -7.07 -18.68 22.63
C ASP A 78 -7.58 -17.36 23.20
N SER A 79 -6.76 -16.67 24.00
CA SER A 79 -7.08 -15.34 24.53
C SER A 79 -7.26 -14.30 23.41
N ALA A 80 -6.33 -14.24 22.44
CA ALA A 80 -6.40 -13.30 21.32
C ALA A 80 -7.61 -13.56 20.41
N MET A 81 -7.90 -14.83 20.12
CA MET A 81 -9.09 -15.23 19.37
C MET A 81 -10.39 -14.91 20.10
N ASN A 82 -10.43 -15.06 21.43
CA ASN A 82 -11.60 -14.69 22.22
C ASN A 82 -11.83 -13.17 22.23
N GLU A 83 -10.77 -12.37 22.28
CA GLU A 83 -10.88 -10.91 22.16
C GLU A 83 -11.37 -10.50 20.77
N HIS A 84 -10.83 -11.13 19.73
CA HIS A 84 -11.30 -10.94 18.35
C HIS A 84 -12.80 -11.21 18.24
N LYS A 85 -13.28 -12.38 18.69
CA LYS A 85 -14.71 -12.76 18.65
C LYS A 85 -15.61 -11.72 19.33
N LYS A 86 -15.25 -11.25 20.54
CA LYS A 86 -16.01 -10.21 21.26
C LYS A 86 -16.13 -8.90 20.46
N ARG A 87 -15.06 -8.49 19.77
CA ARG A 87 -15.08 -7.31 18.90
C ARG A 87 -15.99 -7.55 17.69
N ILE A 88 -15.91 -8.73 17.08
CA ILE A 88 -16.73 -9.10 15.93
C ILE A 88 -18.21 -9.13 16.29
N GLU A 89 -18.59 -9.65 17.45
CA GLU A 89 -19.97 -9.60 17.97
C GLU A 89 -20.48 -8.16 18.05
N THR A 90 -19.70 -7.25 18.65
CA THR A 90 -20.08 -5.83 18.78
C THR A 90 -20.26 -5.14 17.41
N ILE A 91 -19.34 -5.39 16.47
CA ILE A 91 -19.40 -4.84 15.11
C ILE A 91 -20.61 -5.41 14.36
N SER A 92 -20.82 -6.72 14.50
CA SER A 92 -21.90 -7.47 13.89
C SER A 92 -23.28 -6.97 14.35
N GLU A 93 -23.45 -6.72 15.65
CA GLU A 93 -24.67 -6.12 16.22
C GLU A 93 -24.94 -4.72 15.66
N THR A 94 -23.90 -3.90 15.54
CA THR A 94 -24.01 -2.56 14.93
C THR A 94 -24.47 -2.64 13.48
N ILE A 95 -23.89 -3.53 12.68
CA ILE A 95 -24.29 -3.74 11.28
C ILE A 95 -25.72 -4.29 11.20
N ARG A 96 -26.09 -5.18 12.12
CA ARG A 96 -27.45 -5.74 12.23
C ARG A 96 -28.49 -4.66 12.54
N ASP A 97 -28.18 -3.67 13.39
CA ASP A 97 -29.05 -2.50 13.62
C ASP A 97 -29.26 -1.71 12.33
N PHE A 98 -28.18 -1.40 11.60
CA PHE A 98 -28.27 -0.72 10.31
C PHE A 98 -29.10 -1.51 9.30
N TYR A 99 -28.97 -2.84 9.28
CA TYR A 99 -29.75 -3.71 8.42
C TYR A 99 -31.25 -3.67 8.76
N LYS A 100 -31.62 -3.84 10.04
CA LYS A 100 -33.01 -3.78 10.52
C LYS A 100 -33.68 -2.45 10.17
N ARG A 101 -32.93 -1.35 10.28
CA ARG A 101 -33.40 0.01 9.99
C ARG A 101 -33.28 0.40 8.52
N LYS A 102 -32.79 -0.51 7.66
CA LYS A 102 -32.55 -0.29 6.22
C LYS A 102 -31.67 0.94 5.94
N LEU A 103 -30.70 1.20 6.81
CA LEU A 103 -29.80 2.33 6.70
C LEU A 103 -28.60 1.97 5.84
N LYS A 104 -28.29 2.81 4.83
CA LYS A 104 -26.99 2.75 4.16
C LYS A 104 -25.89 3.15 5.14
N TRP A 105 -24.76 2.44 5.07
CA TRP A 105 -23.63 2.64 5.98
C TRP A 105 -22.28 2.55 5.25
N ARG A 106 -21.21 2.89 5.95
CA ARG A 106 -19.83 2.90 5.40
C ARG A 106 -18.84 2.35 6.42
N VAL A 107 -17.76 1.80 5.92
CA VAL A 107 -16.63 1.36 6.73
C VAL A 107 -15.60 2.48 6.88
N ASP A 108 -15.02 2.57 8.07
CA ASP A 108 -13.79 3.29 8.33
C ASP A 108 -12.72 2.35 8.88
N HIS A 109 -11.66 2.16 8.08
CA HIS A 109 -10.55 1.28 8.41
C HIS A 109 -9.47 1.97 9.25
N GLY A 110 -9.57 3.29 9.47
CA GLY A 110 -8.55 4.09 10.17
C GLY A 110 -7.26 4.34 9.38
N SER A 111 -7.00 3.59 8.29
CA SER A 111 -5.88 3.80 7.37
C SER A 111 -6.30 3.52 5.91
N THR A 112 -5.70 4.22 4.93
CA THR A 112 -5.93 3.96 3.51
C THR A 112 -4.78 4.50 2.63
N ASN A 113 -4.43 3.75 1.59
CA ASN A 113 -3.52 4.16 0.51
C ASN A 113 -4.27 4.40 -0.83
N SER A 114 -5.60 4.50 -0.81
CA SER A 114 -6.38 4.85 -1.99
C SER A 114 -6.28 6.33 -2.27
N THR A 115 -6.10 6.75 -3.53
CA THR A 115 -6.02 8.17 -3.92
C THR A 115 -7.37 8.89 -3.97
N ARG A 116 -8.48 8.17 -3.72
CA ARG A 116 -9.85 8.68 -3.77
C ARG A 116 -10.16 9.68 -2.64
N PRO A 117 -11.10 10.64 -2.85
CA PRO A 117 -11.50 11.57 -1.80
C PRO A 117 -12.28 10.86 -0.68
N THR A 118 -11.97 11.18 0.58
CA THR A 118 -12.79 10.78 1.73
C THR A 118 -13.95 11.78 1.91
N GLY A 119 -15.16 11.42 1.47
CA GLY A 119 -16.36 12.22 1.71
C GLY A 119 -16.91 12.13 3.14
N VAL A 120 -17.87 12.98 3.49
CA VAL A 120 -18.60 12.90 4.77
C VAL A 120 -19.38 11.58 4.82
N LYS A 121 -19.02 10.69 5.76
CA LYS A 121 -19.67 9.41 5.95
C LYS A 121 -20.77 9.52 7.01
N LYS A 122 -21.99 9.07 6.70
CA LYS A 122 -23.06 8.81 7.68
C LYS A 122 -23.08 7.31 8.00
N ASN A 123 -23.45 6.95 9.23
CA ASN A 123 -23.54 5.57 9.71
C ASN A 123 -22.23 4.80 9.47
N VAL A 124 -21.23 5.05 10.32
CA VAL A 124 -19.87 4.55 10.14
C VAL A 124 -19.60 3.37 11.06
N VAL A 125 -19.16 2.25 10.48
CA VAL A 125 -18.59 1.12 11.21
C VAL A 125 -17.07 1.29 11.24
N ARG A 126 -16.50 1.37 12.43
CA ARG A 126 -15.04 1.52 12.62
C ARG A 126 -14.39 0.18 12.85
N LEU A 127 -13.25 -0.05 12.19
CA LEU A 127 -12.50 -1.30 12.26
C LEU A 127 -11.06 -1.11 12.75
N ASP A 128 -10.69 0.09 13.18
CA ASP A 128 -9.33 0.47 13.58
C ASP A 128 -8.73 -0.44 14.67
N GLY A 129 -9.57 -1.06 15.50
CA GLY A 129 -9.15 -2.07 16.48
C GLY A 129 -8.72 -3.43 15.90
N LEU A 130 -9.09 -3.76 14.66
CA LEU A 130 -8.81 -5.06 14.02
C LEU A 130 -7.41 -5.09 13.37
N SER A 131 -6.36 -4.94 14.16
CA SER A 131 -4.96 -4.78 13.70
C SER A 131 -3.97 -5.74 14.38
N ASN A 132 -4.42 -6.92 14.80
CA ASN A 132 -3.62 -7.93 15.48
C ASN A 132 -3.27 -9.12 14.57
N ILE A 133 -2.07 -9.66 14.78
CA ILE A 133 -1.69 -10.98 14.28
C ILE A 133 -2.07 -11.96 15.38
N LEU A 134 -3.01 -12.86 15.08
CA LEU A 134 -3.62 -13.74 16.07
C LEU A 134 -2.85 -15.05 16.24
N ASN A 135 -2.29 -15.57 15.15
CA ASN A 135 -1.48 -16.79 15.18
C ASN A 135 -0.53 -16.86 13.98
N ILE A 136 0.69 -17.36 14.17
CA ILE A 136 1.58 -17.80 13.09
C ILE A 136 1.88 -19.27 13.35
N ASP A 137 1.60 -20.12 12.38
CA ASP A 137 1.81 -21.56 12.43
C ASP A 137 3.00 -21.92 11.51
N PRO A 138 4.18 -22.24 12.07
CA PRO A 138 5.35 -22.53 11.24
C PRO A 138 5.30 -23.87 10.52
N GLU A 139 4.54 -24.83 11.05
CA GLU A 139 4.41 -26.16 10.46
C GLU A 139 3.48 -26.10 9.25
N ARG A 140 2.30 -25.49 9.41
CA ARG A 140 1.35 -25.27 8.31
C ARG A 140 1.76 -24.12 7.39
N LYS A 141 2.73 -23.30 7.80
CA LYS A 141 3.15 -22.06 7.15
C LYS A 141 1.96 -21.15 6.88
N THR A 142 1.20 -20.83 7.92
CA THR A 142 0.06 -19.92 7.83
C THR A 142 0.12 -18.81 8.87
N CYS A 143 -0.54 -17.69 8.57
CA CYS A 143 -0.73 -16.56 9.47
C CYS A 143 -2.21 -16.23 9.56
N LEU A 144 -2.77 -16.30 10.77
CA LEU A 144 -4.13 -15.86 11.07
C LEU A 144 -4.08 -14.40 11.54
N VAL A 145 -4.69 -13.51 10.78
CA VAL A 145 -4.42 -12.07 10.88
C VAL A 145 -5.68 -11.21 10.68
N GLU A 146 -5.80 -10.16 11.47
CA GLU A 146 -6.86 -9.16 11.33
C GLU A 146 -6.59 -8.19 10.16
N PRO A 147 -7.63 -7.64 9.49
CA PRO A 147 -7.53 -6.95 8.21
C PRO A 147 -6.72 -5.65 8.23
N ASN A 148 -6.60 -4.96 9.38
CA ASN A 148 -5.87 -3.70 9.47
C ASN A 148 -4.41 -3.88 9.91
N VAL A 149 -3.90 -5.12 9.96
CA VAL A 149 -2.45 -5.33 10.07
C VAL A 149 -1.77 -4.80 8.80
N PRO A 150 -0.82 -3.84 8.93
CA PRO A 150 -0.08 -3.34 7.79
C PRO A 150 1.06 -4.28 7.38
N MET A 151 1.50 -4.20 6.12
CA MET A 151 2.53 -5.09 5.54
C MET A 151 3.83 -5.10 6.33
N ASP A 152 4.29 -3.95 6.85
CA ASP A 152 5.51 -3.92 7.68
C ASP A 152 5.38 -4.74 8.96
N ARG A 153 4.25 -4.67 9.66
CA ARG A 153 3.99 -5.46 10.86
C ARG A 153 3.83 -6.95 10.54
N LEU A 154 3.18 -7.28 9.42
CA LEU A 154 3.05 -8.66 8.95
C LEU A 154 4.43 -9.28 8.66
N VAL A 155 5.28 -8.58 7.90
CA VAL A 155 6.65 -9.02 7.58
C VAL A 155 7.48 -9.14 8.86
N GLU A 156 7.46 -8.13 9.75
CA GLU A 156 8.19 -8.19 11.02
C GLU A 156 7.81 -9.39 11.89
N ALA A 157 6.54 -9.76 11.93
CA ALA A 157 6.08 -10.88 12.75
C ALA A 157 6.44 -12.22 12.11
N THR A 158 6.18 -12.38 10.82
CA THR A 158 6.42 -13.64 10.09
C THR A 158 7.92 -13.97 10.00
N LEU A 159 8.77 -12.96 9.80
CA LEU A 159 10.23 -13.16 9.72
C LEU A 159 10.83 -13.71 11.03
N LYS A 160 10.22 -13.44 12.19
CA LYS A 160 10.66 -14.02 13.48
C LYS A 160 10.51 -15.53 13.54
N PHE A 161 9.65 -16.10 12.70
CA PHE A 161 9.45 -17.54 12.56
C PHE A 161 10.21 -18.11 11.36
N GLY A 162 11.09 -17.32 10.71
CA GLY A 162 11.77 -17.72 9.48
C GLY A 162 10.84 -17.85 8.28
N LEU A 163 9.70 -17.15 8.29
CA LEU A 163 8.68 -17.21 7.25
C LEU A 163 8.39 -15.84 6.67
N MET A 164 7.82 -15.80 5.47
CA MET A 164 7.40 -14.56 4.82
C MET A 164 6.15 -14.77 3.96
N PRO A 165 5.34 -13.71 3.72
CA PRO A 165 4.27 -13.78 2.74
C PRO A 165 4.83 -14.00 1.31
N PRO A 166 4.18 -14.77 0.43
CA PRO A 166 4.60 -14.92 -0.96
C PRO A 166 4.46 -13.64 -1.79
N VAL A 167 3.47 -12.81 -1.46
CA VAL A 167 3.24 -11.50 -2.07
C VAL A 167 3.24 -10.45 -0.95
N VAL A 168 4.12 -9.46 -1.07
CA VAL A 168 4.20 -8.32 -0.15
C VAL A 168 4.07 -7.05 -0.96
N MET A 169 3.05 -6.24 -0.67
CA MET A 169 2.92 -4.94 -1.32
C MET A 169 4.01 -3.99 -0.81
N GLU A 170 4.55 -3.20 -1.72
CA GLU A 170 5.78 -2.44 -1.59
C GLU A 170 5.70 -1.24 -0.64
N PHE A 171 4.48 -0.82 -0.29
CA PHE A 171 4.25 0.23 0.68
C PHE A 171 3.91 -0.34 2.06
N PRO A 172 4.73 -0.07 3.10
CA PRO A 172 4.53 -0.53 4.47
C PRO A 172 3.14 -0.33 5.05
N GLY A 173 2.42 0.71 4.60
CA GLY A 173 1.09 1.07 5.11
C GLY A 173 -0.09 0.30 4.50
N ILE A 174 0.11 -0.47 3.43
CA ILE A 174 -0.99 -1.26 2.86
C ILE A 174 -1.34 -2.38 3.85
N THR A 175 -2.63 -2.59 4.09
CA THR A 175 -3.11 -3.57 5.07
C THR A 175 -3.49 -4.90 4.41
N VAL A 176 -3.49 -6.00 5.17
CA VAL A 176 -3.88 -7.33 4.66
C VAL A 176 -5.30 -7.32 4.09
N GLY A 177 -6.26 -6.71 4.77
CA GLY A 177 -7.64 -6.59 4.30
C GLY A 177 -7.76 -5.69 3.07
N GLY A 178 -6.94 -4.64 2.98
CA GLY A 178 -6.80 -3.84 1.76
C GLY A 178 -6.22 -4.64 0.59
N GLY A 179 -5.28 -5.55 0.87
CA GLY A 179 -4.72 -6.50 -0.09
C GLY A 179 -5.74 -7.48 -0.65
N TYR A 180 -6.60 -8.04 0.20
CA TYR A 180 -7.67 -8.94 -0.20
C TYR A 180 -8.79 -8.20 -0.94
N SER A 181 -9.38 -7.18 -0.31
CA SER A 181 -10.51 -6.45 -0.89
C SER A 181 -10.13 -5.60 -2.09
N GLY A 182 -8.87 -5.16 -2.19
CA GLY A 182 -8.38 -4.33 -3.30
C GLY A 182 -7.76 -5.16 -4.43
N THR A 183 -7.18 -4.46 -5.39
CA THR A 183 -6.25 -5.06 -6.36
C THR A 183 -4.84 -4.80 -5.87
N CYS A 184 -4.07 -5.86 -5.61
CA CYS A 184 -2.71 -5.76 -5.09
C CYS A 184 -1.81 -6.79 -5.75
N GLY A 185 -0.82 -6.31 -6.51
CA GLY A 185 0.24 -7.12 -7.10
C GLY A 185 1.59 -6.42 -7.00
N GLU A 186 2.66 -7.20 -6.99
CA GLU A 186 4.05 -6.73 -6.94
C GLU A 186 4.91 -7.67 -7.81
N SER A 187 6.23 -7.50 -7.78
CA SER A 187 7.25 -8.20 -8.53
C SER A 187 7.22 -9.73 -8.36
N SER A 188 6.59 -10.28 -7.31
CA SER A 188 6.37 -11.72 -7.17
C SER A 188 5.02 -12.20 -7.74
N SER A 189 4.14 -11.31 -8.18
CA SER A 189 2.79 -11.61 -8.64
C SER A 189 2.72 -12.27 -10.02
N PHE A 190 3.78 -12.24 -10.83
CA PHE A 190 3.86 -13.10 -12.01
C PHE A 190 3.89 -14.59 -11.63
N LYS A 191 4.46 -14.92 -10.46
CA LYS A 191 4.59 -16.27 -9.94
C LYS A 191 3.36 -16.67 -9.10
N HIS A 192 2.98 -15.80 -8.15
CA HIS A 192 1.97 -16.10 -7.14
C HIS A 192 0.56 -15.55 -7.46
N GLY A 193 0.42 -14.67 -8.46
CA GLY A 193 -0.81 -13.91 -8.69
C GLY A 193 -0.95 -12.71 -7.76
N PHE A 194 -2.14 -12.13 -7.75
CA PHE A 194 -2.51 -11.07 -6.82
C PHE A 194 -2.49 -11.56 -5.37
N PHE A 195 -2.43 -10.63 -4.41
CA PHE A 195 -2.32 -10.95 -2.98
C PHE A 195 -3.41 -11.92 -2.46
N ASP A 196 -4.64 -11.82 -2.97
CA ASP A 196 -5.76 -12.71 -2.61
C ASP A 196 -5.47 -14.19 -2.92
N ARG A 197 -4.63 -14.47 -3.92
CA ARG A 197 -4.24 -15.84 -4.30
C ARG A 197 -3.37 -16.53 -3.27
N THR A 198 -2.84 -15.78 -2.31
CA THR A 198 -2.07 -16.28 -1.17
C THR A 198 -2.92 -16.47 0.09
N ILE A 199 -4.25 -16.32 0.00
CA ILE A 199 -5.18 -16.46 1.13
C ILE A 199 -5.88 -17.83 1.05
N ASN A 200 -5.95 -18.53 2.18
CA ASN A 200 -6.68 -19.79 2.31
C ASN A 200 -8.17 -19.57 2.60
N SER A 201 -8.46 -18.64 3.50
CA SER A 201 -9.81 -18.32 3.94
C SER A 201 -9.89 -16.90 4.51
N ALA A 202 -11.11 -16.38 4.59
CA ALA A 202 -11.42 -15.16 5.29
C ALA A 202 -12.72 -15.30 6.11
N GLU A 203 -12.85 -14.48 7.14
CA GLU A 203 -14.11 -14.24 7.85
C GLU A 203 -14.69 -12.92 7.36
N MET A 204 -16.01 -12.89 7.16
CA MET A 204 -16.73 -11.71 6.70
C MET A 204 -18.02 -11.47 7.49
N ILE A 205 -18.24 -10.21 7.89
CA ILE A 205 -19.56 -9.76 8.35
C ILE A 205 -20.36 -9.24 7.14
N LEU A 206 -21.44 -9.93 6.81
CA LEU A 206 -22.36 -9.52 5.75
C LEU A 206 -23.13 -8.25 6.12
N ALA A 207 -23.78 -7.64 5.13
CA ALA A 207 -24.62 -6.46 5.37
C ALA A 207 -25.81 -6.74 6.31
N THR A 208 -26.17 -8.00 6.54
CA THR A 208 -27.17 -8.46 7.52
C THR A 208 -26.68 -8.43 8.97
N GLY A 209 -25.37 -8.30 9.20
CA GLY A 209 -24.74 -8.58 10.50
C GLY A 209 -24.63 -10.09 10.76
N GLU A 210 -24.59 -10.91 9.73
CA GLU A 210 -24.23 -12.33 9.83
C GLU A 210 -22.72 -12.46 9.66
N VAL A 211 -22.08 -13.28 10.50
CA VAL A 211 -20.63 -13.56 10.42
C VAL A 211 -20.46 -14.91 9.75
N ILE A 212 -19.72 -14.95 8.64
CA ILE A 212 -19.52 -16.16 7.85
C ILE A 212 -18.04 -16.41 7.56
N SER A 213 -17.70 -17.68 7.36
CA SER A 213 -16.41 -18.11 6.80
C SER A 213 -16.54 -18.25 5.28
N ILE A 214 -15.51 -17.79 4.57
CA ILE A 214 -15.39 -17.87 3.11
C ILE A 214 -14.02 -18.44 2.73
N SER A 215 -14.00 -19.42 1.82
CA SER A 215 -12.80 -20.09 1.33
C SER A 215 -13.05 -20.70 -0.05
N SER A 216 -12.04 -21.34 -0.64
CA SER A 216 -12.22 -22.10 -1.88
C SER A 216 -13.18 -23.30 -1.75
N LYS A 217 -13.49 -23.74 -0.51
CA LYS A 217 -14.35 -24.89 -0.22
C LYS A 217 -15.70 -24.52 0.41
N GLU A 218 -15.83 -23.30 0.92
CA GLU A 218 -17.01 -22.81 1.65
C GLU A 218 -17.35 -21.41 1.15
N ASN A 219 -18.57 -21.18 0.64
CA ASN A 219 -18.97 -19.88 0.06
C ASN A 219 -17.96 -19.35 -0.97
N ALA A 220 -17.43 -20.25 -1.82
CA ALA A 220 -16.33 -19.96 -2.74
C ALA A 220 -16.65 -18.84 -3.74
N ASP A 221 -17.91 -18.72 -4.14
CA ASP A 221 -18.39 -17.64 -4.98
C ASP A 221 -18.14 -16.26 -4.34
N LEU A 222 -18.43 -16.11 -3.03
CA LEU A 222 -18.16 -14.89 -2.29
C LEU A 222 -16.67 -14.73 -1.97
N PHE A 223 -15.93 -15.81 -1.72
CA PHE A 223 -14.50 -15.74 -1.49
C PHE A 223 -13.76 -15.08 -2.66
N TYR A 224 -14.06 -15.50 -3.90
CA TYR A 224 -13.46 -14.91 -5.08
C TYR A 224 -14.08 -13.58 -5.49
N ALA A 225 -15.40 -13.38 -5.27
CA ALA A 225 -16.03 -12.11 -5.55
C ALA A 225 -15.63 -11.00 -4.59
N GLY A 226 -15.33 -11.33 -3.33
CA GLY A 226 -14.85 -10.37 -2.33
C GLY A 226 -13.48 -9.79 -2.68
N ALA A 227 -12.63 -10.58 -3.36
CA ALA A 227 -11.33 -10.16 -3.82
C ALA A 227 -11.43 -9.11 -4.93
N GLY A 228 -10.75 -7.97 -4.79
CA GLY A 228 -10.85 -6.84 -5.73
C GLY A 228 -12.15 -6.04 -5.71
N ALA A 229 -13.20 -6.49 -5.02
CA ALA A 229 -14.50 -5.81 -4.94
C ALA A 229 -14.56 -4.65 -3.93
N MET A 230 -13.42 -4.26 -3.36
CA MET A 230 -13.30 -3.14 -2.45
C MET A 230 -14.21 -3.23 -1.22
N GLY A 231 -14.52 -4.43 -0.71
CA GLY A 231 -15.38 -4.62 0.45
C GLY A 231 -16.83 -4.16 0.22
N THR A 232 -17.38 -4.44 -0.97
CA THR A 232 -18.78 -4.09 -1.32
C THR A 232 -19.77 -5.19 -0.95
N PHE A 233 -19.31 -6.40 -0.67
CA PHE A 233 -20.14 -7.53 -0.24
C PHE A 233 -20.31 -7.64 1.28
N GLY A 234 -19.31 -7.17 2.04
CA GLY A 234 -19.30 -7.24 3.51
C GLY A 234 -17.99 -6.68 4.08
N VAL A 235 -17.80 -6.86 5.38
CA VAL A 235 -16.59 -6.46 6.10
C VAL A 235 -15.73 -7.69 6.35
N THR A 236 -14.57 -7.79 5.70
CA THR A 236 -13.57 -8.79 6.06
C THR A 236 -13.01 -8.50 7.45
N THR A 237 -13.01 -9.50 8.32
CA THR A 237 -12.64 -9.38 9.74
C THR A 237 -11.45 -10.24 10.14
N LEU A 238 -11.23 -11.36 9.44
CA LEU A 238 -10.12 -12.26 9.69
C LEU A 238 -9.64 -12.88 8.37
N ILE A 239 -8.34 -13.15 8.25
CA ILE A 239 -7.74 -13.76 7.06
C ILE A 239 -6.74 -14.84 7.52
N GLU A 240 -6.82 -16.04 6.93
CA GLU A 240 -5.73 -17.03 7.00
C GLU A 240 -4.87 -16.91 5.74
N LEU A 241 -3.67 -16.35 5.90
CA LEU A 241 -2.69 -16.11 4.85
C LEU A 241 -1.69 -17.28 4.77
N GLN A 242 -1.32 -17.68 3.56
CA GLN A 242 -0.20 -18.60 3.31
C GLN A 242 1.14 -17.89 3.51
N LEU A 243 2.09 -18.62 4.06
CA LEU A 243 3.48 -18.19 4.20
C LEU A 243 4.40 -19.14 3.44
N GLN A 244 5.61 -18.68 3.18
CA GLN A 244 6.69 -19.49 2.63
C GLN A 244 7.96 -19.30 3.44
N GLN A 245 8.94 -20.17 3.20
CA GLN A 245 10.24 -20.08 3.86
C GLN A 245 10.90 -18.74 3.52
N ALA A 246 11.29 -17.98 4.54
CA ALA A 246 12.06 -16.78 4.33
C ALA A 246 13.51 -17.15 3.99
N LYS A 247 14.12 -16.32 3.13
CA LYS A 247 15.54 -16.33 2.83
C LYS A 247 16.14 -14.98 3.25
N LYS A 248 17.45 -14.95 3.50
CA LYS A 248 18.10 -13.75 4.05
C LYS A 248 18.09 -12.57 3.08
N PHE A 249 18.28 -12.85 1.80
CA PHE A 249 18.45 -11.85 0.75
C PHE A 249 17.58 -12.15 -0.48
N VAL A 250 17.37 -11.12 -1.28
CA VAL A 250 17.02 -11.22 -2.69
C VAL A 250 18.26 -10.81 -3.49
N LYS A 251 18.79 -11.73 -4.29
CA LYS A 251 19.85 -11.46 -5.26
C LYS A 251 19.21 -10.82 -6.48
N VAL A 252 19.44 -9.52 -6.65
CA VAL A 252 18.82 -8.70 -7.69
C VAL A 252 19.78 -8.45 -8.83
N LYS A 253 19.35 -8.66 -10.07
CA LYS A 253 20.09 -8.29 -11.29
C LYS A 253 19.39 -7.18 -12.03
N TYR A 254 20.19 -6.29 -12.62
CA TYR A 254 19.73 -5.15 -13.42
C TYR A 254 20.08 -5.39 -14.88
N LEU A 255 19.07 -5.49 -15.72
CA LEU A 255 19.20 -5.70 -17.16
C LEU A 255 18.89 -4.39 -17.89
N PRO A 256 19.90 -3.64 -18.38
CA PRO A 256 19.69 -2.39 -19.09
C PRO A 256 18.86 -2.58 -20.36
N MET A 257 17.85 -1.73 -20.54
CA MET A 257 16.95 -1.75 -21.70
C MET A 257 17.12 -0.49 -22.53
N THR A 258 17.19 -0.68 -23.84
CA THR A 258 17.39 0.38 -24.84
C THR A 258 16.10 0.79 -25.55
N SER A 259 14.99 0.08 -25.33
CA SER A 259 13.66 0.41 -25.85
C SER A 259 12.56 -0.17 -24.99
N VAL A 260 11.36 0.42 -25.07
CA VAL A 260 10.13 -0.09 -24.43
C VAL A 260 9.81 -1.50 -24.91
N LYS A 261 9.80 -1.73 -26.23
CA LYS A 261 9.56 -3.06 -26.83
C LYS A 261 10.40 -4.16 -26.20
N LYS A 262 11.71 -3.95 -26.18
CA LYS A 262 12.67 -4.93 -25.66
C LYS A 262 12.44 -5.21 -24.17
N ALA A 263 12.08 -4.19 -23.39
CA ALA A 263 11.74 -4.37 -21.98
C ALA A 263 10.49 -5.25 -21.81
N ILE A 264 9.42 -4.99 -22.58
CA ILE A 264 8.17 -5.76 -22.56
C ILE A 264 8.44 -7.22 -22.95
N GLU A 265 9.14 -7.46 -24.06
CA GLU A 265 9.49 -8.80 -24.54
C GLU A 265 10.37 -9.56 -23.53
N THR A 266 11.33 -8.87 -22.92
CA THR A 266 12.22 -9.45 -21.89
C THR A 266 11.44 -9.82 -20.63
N ILE A 267 10.57 -8.94 -20.13
CA ILE A 267 9.70 -9.24 -18.98
C ILE A 267 8.79 -10.43 -19.28
N GLN A 268 8.17 -10.46 -20.47
CA GLN A 268 7.30 -11.55 -20.86
C GLN A 268 8.05 -12.89 -20.91
N PHE A 269 9.23 -12.90 -21.53
CA PHE A 269 10.08 -14.09 -21.62
C PHE A 269 10.50 -14.59 -20.23
N LEU A 270 10.98 -13.69 -19.35
CA LEU A 270 11.45 -14.04 -18.02
C LEU A 270 10.33 -14.47 -17.07
N SER A 271 9.09 -14.05 -17.32
CA SER A 271 7.93 -14.43 -16.49
C SER A 271 7.64 -15.93 -16.52
N SER A 272 8.16 -16.67 -17.50
CA SER A 272 8.06 -18.13 -17.59
C SER A 272 9.21 -18.85 -16.84
N ASP A 273 10.22 -18.14 -16.35
CA ASP A 273 11.35 -18.75 -15.63
C ASP A 273 10.98 -19.04 -14.17
N SER A 274 10.74 -20.32 -13.88
CA SER A 274 10.43 -20.83 -12.53
C SER A 274 11.50 -20.54 -11.45
N LYS A 275 12.75 -20.24 -11.86
CA LYS A 275 13.85 -19.93 -10.95
C LYS A 275 13.79 -18.50 -10.39
N LEU A 276 13.07 -17.62 -11.07
CA LEU A 276 12.89 -16.25 -10.59
C LEU A 276 11.81 -16.23 -9.51
N ASP A 277 12.04 -15.41 -8.49
CA ASP A 277 11.06 -15.12 -7.44
C ASP A 277 10.44 -13.73 -7.64
N TYR A 278 11.18 -12.83 -8.29
CA TYR A 278 10.76 -11.45 -8.52
C TYR A 278 11.13 -10.96 -9.92
N ILE A 279 10.22 -10.24 -10.56
CA ILE A 279 10.43 -9.52 -11.81
C ILE A 279 9.65 -8.21 -11.77
N ASP A 280 10.33 -7.10 -12.02
CA ASP A 280 9.70 -5.82 -12.38
C ASP A 280 10.60 -5.05 -13.35
N GLY A 281 10.20 -3.83 -13.70
CA GLY A 281 10.96 -2.99 -14.61
C GLY A 281 10.65 -1.52 -14.41
N ILE A 282 11.62 -0.69 -14.80
CA ILE A 282 11.49 0.76 -14.79
C ILE A 282 11.95 1.30 -16.13
N MET A 283 11.04 1.94 -16.86
CA MET A 283 11.40 2.71 -18.05
C MET A 283 11.61 4.17 -17.63
N PHE A 284 12.81 4.70 -17.84
CA PHE A 284 13.16 6.09 -17.50
C PHE A 284 12.89 7.07 -18.63
N SER A 285 12.84 6.57 -19.87
CA SER A 285 12.50 7.27 -21.12
C SER A 285 12.12 6.21 -22.17
N PRO A 286 11.69 6.60 -23.39
CA PRO A 286 11.43 5.64 -24.47
C PRO A 286 12.64 4.76 -24.83
N THR A 287 13.86 5.23 -24.56
CA THR A 287 15.13 4.61 -24.99
C THR A 287 16.04 4.18 -23.85
N SER A 288 15.60 4.32 -22.61
CA SER A 288 16.41 3.99 -21.43
C SER A 288 15.54 3.41 -20.33
N GLY A 289 15.84 2.18 -19.93
CA GLY A 289 15.14 1.50 -18.85
C GLY A 289 15.96 0.38 -18.24
N VAL A 290 15.33 -0.37 -17.34
CA VAL A 290 15.90 -1.53 -16.66
C VAL A 290 14.81 -2.57 -16.42
N VAL A 291 15.10 -3.82 -16.76
CA VAL A 291 14.36 -4.98 -16.22
C VAL A 291 15.13 -5.48 -15.01
N ILE A 292 14.42 -5.74 -13.93
CA ILE A 292 14.97 -6.12 -12.64
C ILE A 292 14.47 -7.53 -12.35
N THR A 293 15.39 -8.44 -12.08
CA THR A 293 15.06 -9.81 -11.67
C THR A 293 15.60 -10.10 -10.29
N GLY A 294 14.91 -10.95 -9.52
CA GLY A 294 15.29 -11.32 -8.18
C GLY A 294 15.13 -12.82 -7.92
N CYS A 295 16.11 -13.40 -7.25
CA CYS A 295 16.05 -14.76 -6.69
C CYS A 295 16.31 -14.69 -5.18
N LEU A 296 15.56 -15.45 -4.40
CA LEU A 296 15.80 -15.59 -2.97
C LEU A 296 17.12 -16.33 -2.70
N ALA A 297 17.91 -15.84 -1.75
CA ALA A 297 19.23 -16.37 -1.42
C ALA A 297 19.52 -16.32 0.08
N ASP A 298 20.20 -17.35 0.61
CA ASP A 298 20.71 -17.36 1.99
C ASP A 298 22.19 -16.97 2.08
N THR A 299 22.95 -17.22 1.01
CA THR A 299 24.39 -16.97 0.97
C THR A 299 24.69 -15.82 0.03
N LEU A 300 25.67 -15.00 0.42
CA LEU A 300 26.31 -14.06 -0.47
C LEU A 300 27.28 -14.85 -1.37
N ASP A 301 27.41 -14.43 -2.62
CA ASP A 301 28.45 -14.91 -3.52
C ASP A 301 29.21 -13.73 -4.13
N SER A 302 30.18 -14.03 -5.00
CA SER A 302 31.03 -13.01 -5.64
C SER A 302 30.29 -12.10 -6.63
N ASP A 303 29.00 -12.32 -6.92
CA ASP A 303 28.29 -11.59 -7.97
C ASP A 303 27.90 -10.16 -7.56
N GLY A 304 27.96 -9.82 -6.25
CA GLY A 304 27.43 -8.54 -5.79
C GLY A 304 27.67 -8.18 -4.32
N PRO A 305 27.69 -6.88 -3.97
CA PRO A 305 27.70 -6.44 -2.58
C PRO A 305 26.30 -6.53 -1.94
N ILE A 306 26.24 -6.32 -0.61
CA ILE A 306 24.96 -6.05 0.05
C ILE A 306 24.52 -4.62 -0.26
N ALA A 307 23.28 -4.45 -0.75
CA ALA A 307 22.65 -3.16 -0.95
C ALA A 307 21.43 -2.98 -0.04
N ARG A 308 21.17 -1.75 0.40
CA ARG A 308 20.02 -1.37 1.22
C ARG A 308 19.42 -0.08 0.73
N PHE A 309 18.12 0.10 0.99
CA PHE A 309 17.35 1.21 0.44
C PHE A 309 16.49 1.92 1.48
N SER A 310 16.37 1.37 2.69
CA SER A 310 15.45 1.85 3.72
C SER A 310 16.03 2.90 4.68
N ARG A 311 17.36 3.07 4.75
CA ARG A 311 18.00 4.02 5.68
C ARG A 311 18.04 5.41 5.06
N ARG A 312 18.10 6.42 5.94
CA ARG A 312 18.18 7.84 5.58
C ARG A 312 19.29 8.17 4.58
N ASN A 313 20.44 7.51 4.73
CA ASN A 313 21.65 7.73 3.92
C ASN A 313 21.68 6.92 2.62
N ASP A 314 20.80 5.93 2.48
CA ASP A 314 20.74 5.04 1.32
C ASP A 314 20.18 5.79 0.12
N PRO A 315 20.56 5.42 -1.12
CA PRO A 315 19.87 5.91 -2.30
C PRO A 315 18.41 5.45 -2.32
N TRP A 316 17.57 6.16 -3.08
CA TRP A 316 16.27 5.62 -3.46
C TRP A 316 16.48 4.53 -4.50
N PHE A 317 15.76 3.41 -4.40
CA PHE A 317 16.01 2.23 -5.22
C PHE A 317 16.00 2.52 -6.73
N TYR A 318 15.04 3.30 -7.24
CA TYR A 318 15.00 3.61 -8.68
C TYR A 318 16.19 4.47 -9.15
N LEU A 319 16.76 5.32 -8.28
CA LEU A 319 17.95 6.11 -8.62
C LEU A 319 19.17 5.19 -8.70
N HIS A 320 19.28 4.26 -7.76
CA HIS A 320 20.32 3.24 -7.78
C HIS A 320 20.21 2.35 -9.03
N ALA A 321 19.02 1.84 -9.35
CA ALA A 321 18.78 1.08 -10.57
C ALA A 321 19.13 1.89 -11.83
N LYS A 322 18.81 3.19 -11.85
CA LYS A 322 19.20 4.09 -12.95
C LYS A 322 20.72 4.27 -13.05
N ASP A 323 21.43 4.34 -11.93
CA ASP A 323 22.87 4.49 -11.92
C ASP A 323 23.58 3.17 -12.33
N GLN A 324 23.03 2.01 -11.98
CA GLN A 324 23.47 0.69 -12.49
C GLN A 324 23.38 0.63 -14.03
N VAL A 325 22.28 1.11 -14.61
CA VAL A 325 22.11 1.21 -16.07
C VAL A 325 23.20 2.09 -16.71
N LYS A 326 23.47 3.26 -16.13
CA LYS A 326 24.51 4.17 -16.65
C LYS A 326 25.91 3.59 -16.56
N ALA A 327 26.18 2.83 -15.49
CA ALA A 327 27.48 2.19 -15.30
C ALA A 327 27.75 1.09 -16.35
N GLY A 328 26.70 0.57 -17.01
CA GLY A 328 26.82 -0.49 -18.01
C GLY A 328 27.24 -1.86 -17.44
N ILE A 329 27.31 -1.98 -16.11
CA ILE A 329 27.76 -3.17 -15.41
C ILE A 329 26.52 -3.81 -14.75
N ALA A 330 26.11 -4.98 -15.23
CA ALA A 330 24.99 -5.76 -14.68
C ALA A 330 25.39 -6.52 -13.39
N LYS A 331 26.04 -5.84 -12.45
CA LYS A 331 26.39 -6.44 -11.15
C LYS A 331 25.12 -6.75 -10.38
N ALA A 332 25.12 -7.89 -9.70
CA ALA A 332 24.02 -8.22 -8.81
C ALA A 332 24.14 -7.40 -7.52
N ASP A 333 23.02 -7.24 -6.81
CA ASP A 333 23.00 -6.78 -5.43
C ASP A 333 22.34 -7.85 -4.55
N PHE A 334 22.87 -8.04 -3.35
CA PHE A 334 22.21 -8.83 -2.31
C PHE A 334 21.45 -7.91 -1.39
N ILE A 335 20.12 -7.86 -1.54
CA ILE A 335 19.27 -6.96 -0.78
C ILE A 335 18.62 -7.75 0.34
N PRO A 336 18.75 -7.36 1.64
CA PRO A 336 18.03 -8.02 2.71
C PRO A 336 16.54 -8.11 2.40
N VAL A 337 15.89 -9.25 2.64
CA VAL A 337 14.55 -9.52 2.11
C VAL A 337 13.51 -8.44 2.48
N ALA A 338 13.55 -7.93 3.72
CA ALA A 338 12.66 -6.85 4.15
C ALA A 338 12.99 -5.50 3.48
N ASP A 339 14.28 -5.20 3.26
CA ASP A 339 14.72 -4.03 2.48
C ASP A 339 14.23 -4.14 1.02
N TYR A 340 14.21 -5.35 0.43
CA TYR A 340 13.70 -5.58 -0.93
C TYR A 340 12.19 -5.34 -1.03
N PHE A 341 11.41 -5.89 -0.09
CA PHE A 341 9.96 -5.70 -0.08
C PHE A 341 9.57 -4.22 -0.03
N PHE A 342 10.25 -3.41 0.79
CA PHE A 342 9.93 -2.00 0.96
C PHE A 342 10.88 -1.06 0.20
N ARG A 343 11.57 -1.55 -0.85
CA ARG A 343 12.56 -0.79 -1.63
C ARG A 343 12.01 0.49 -2.25
N TYR A 344 10.70 0.52 -2.50
CA TYR A 344 9.98 1.67 -3.07
C TYR A 344 9.31 2.60 -2.05
N ASP A 345 9.38 2.30 -0.75
CA ASP A 345 8.72 3.13 0.28
C ASP A 345 9.31 4.55 0.31
N ARG A 346 10.64 4.64 0.26
CA ARG A 346 11.35 5.93 0.21
C ARG A 346 11.21 6.54 -1.17
N GLY A 347 10.49 7.66 -1.22
CA GLY A 347 10.15 8.37 -2.44
C GLY A 347 8.85 7.91 -3.09
N GLY A 348 8.18 6.85 -2.59
CA GLY A 348 7.00 6.27 -3.25
C GLY A 348 7.31 5.98 -4.71
N PHE A 349 8.22 5.04 -4.95
CA PHE A 349 8.97 4.92 -6.21
C PHE A 349 9.77 6.21 -6.49
N TRP A 350 9.33 7.02 -7.47
CA TRP A 350 9.91 8.31 -7.85
C TRP A 350 8.99 9.50 -7.61
N VAL A 351 7.76 9.28 -7.15
CA VAL A 351 6.73 10.31 -7.00
C VAL A 351 7.19 11.41 -6.03
N GLY A 352 7.99 11.06 -5.02
CA GLY A 352 8.54 11.99 -4.05
C GLY A 352 9.38 13.11 -4.69
N ALA A 353 9.99 12.89 -5.85
CA ALA A 353 10.71 13.92 -6.60
C ALA A 353 9.78 15.08 -7.04
N ALA A 354 8.48 14.81 -7.22
CA ALA A 354 7.48 15.84 -7.50
C ALA A 354 7.32 16.84 -6.35
N ALA A 355 7.46 16.39 -5.09
CA ALA A 355 7.39 17.27 -3.93
C ALA A 355 8.56 18.28 -3.92
N PHE A 356 9.77 17.84 -4.27
CA PHE A 356 10.93 18.73 -4.39
C PHE A 356 10.69 19.82 -5.45
N ARG A 357 10.15 19.45 -6.60
CA ARG A 357 9.77 20.41 -7.66
C ARG A 357 8.68 21.37 -7.17
N TYR A 358 7.67 20.87 -6.49
CA TYR A 358 6.59 21.68 -5.92
C TYR A 358 7.14 22.72 -4.93
N PHE A 359 7.96 22.32 -3.96
CA PHE A 359 8.51 23.25 -2.95
C PHE A 359 9.75 24.02 -3.40
N LYS A 360 10.21 23.82 -4.65
CA LYS A 360 11.45 24.42 -5.20
C LYS A 360 12.68 24.09 -4.34
N ILE A 361 12.73 22.88 -3.81
CA ILE A 361 13.87 22.36 -3.02
C ILE A 361 14.79 21.58 -3.98
N PRO A 362 16.11 21.78 -3.96
CA PRO A 362 17.04 21.00 -4.79
C PRO A 362 16.88 19.51 -4.53
N PHE A 363 16.87 18.68 -5.58
CA PHE A 363 16.76 17.23 -5.46
C PHE A 363 18.16 16.59 -5.46
N ASN A 364 18.78 16.50 -4.29
CA ASN A 364 20.13 15.93 -4.11
C ASN A 364 20.20 15.02 -2.87
N ARG A 365 21.36 14.38 -2.66
CA ARG A 365 21.56 13.44 -1.53
C ARG A 365 21.29 14.10 -0.18
N PHE A 366 21.79 15.33 0.02
CA PHE A 366 21.64 16.04 1.28
C PHE A 366 20.19 16.40 1.59
N THR A 367 19.43 16.93 0.62
CA THR A 367 18.04 17.32 0.85
C THR A 367 17.12 16.11 1.01
N ARG A 368 17.36 15.01 0.28
CA ARG A 368 16.67 13.73 0.51
C ARG A 368 16.93 13.19 1.91
N TRP A 369 18.19 13.22 2.34
CA TRP A 369 18.55 12.87 3.71
C TRP A 369 17.83 13.77 4.72
N ALA A 370 17.95 15.09 4.60
CA ALA A 370 17.38 16.03 5.58
C ALA A 370 15.85 15.93 5.69
N LEU A 371 15.16 15.57 4.60
CA LEU A 371 13.70 15.49 4.55
C LEU A 371 13.13 14.07 4.64
N ASP A 372 13.96 13.06 4.88
CA ASP A 372 13.62 11.64 4.79
C ASP A 372 12.31 11.23 5.49
N ASP A 373 12.04 11.74 6.69
CA ASP A 373 10.81 11.47 7.43
C ASP A 373 9.53 11.83 6.66
N PHE A 374 9.60 12.80 5.75
CA PHE A 374 8.49 13.22 4.90
C PHE A 374 8.40 12.45 3.59
N LEU A 375 9.42 11.63 3.28
CA LEU A 375 9.60 10.96 2.00
C LEU A 375 9.22 9.48 2.05
N HIS A 376 8.63 9.02 3.15
CA HIS A 376 8.01 7.70 3.24
C HIS A 376 6.54 7.75 2.80
N THR A 377 6.04 6.67 2.21
CA THR A 377 4.71 6.64 1.58
C THR A 377 3.57 7.03 2.53
N ARG A 378 3.54 6.52 3.77
CA ARG A 378 2.50 6.90 4.76
C ARG A 378 2.39 8.42 4.96
N MET A 379 3.53 9.10 4.91
CA MET A 379 3.60 10.56 5.06
C MET A 379 3.21 11.27 3.77
N MET A 380 3.72 10.79 2.64
CA MET A 380 3.44 11.36 1.32
C MET A 380 1.95 11.25 0.95
N TYR A 381 1.30 10.11 1.19
CA TYR A 381 -0.14 9.94 0.95
C TYR A 381 -0.95 10.89 1.83
N THR A 382 -0.64 10.97 3.13
CA THR A 382 -1.32 11.91 4.04
C THR A 382 -1.21 13.35 3.51
N ALA A 383 -0.02 13.77 3.09
CA ALA A 383 0.20 15.09 2.52
C ALA A 383 -0.51 15.29 1.17
N LEU A 384 -0.49 14.30 0.28
CA LEU A 384 -1.14 14.34 -1.04
C LEU A 384 -2.65 14.54 -0.92
N HIS A 385 -3.29 13.78 -0.03
CA HIS A 385 -4.73 13.85 0.22
C HIS A 385 -5.15 15.18 0.85
N THR A 386 -4.47 15.57 1.93
CA THR A 386 -4.84 16.76 2.70
C THR A 386 -4.51 18.07 1.97
N SER A 387 -3.54 18.05 1.06
CA SER A 387 -3.22 19.18 0.18
C SER A 387 -4.13 19.31 -1.04
N GLY A 388 -4.99 18.31 -1.29
CA GLY A 388 -5.85 18.25 -2.48
C GLY A 388 -5.09 18.08 -3.81
N GLN A 389 -3.78 17.83 -3.77
CA GLN A 389 -2.97 17.68 -4.99
C GLN A 389 -3.27 16.37 -5.74
N SER A 390 -3.91 15.39 -5.11
CA SER A 390 -4.39 14.18 -5.80
C SER A 390 -5.31 14.48 -6.99
N LYS A 391 -5.98 15.64 -7.02
CA LYS A 391 -6.83 16.07 -8.14
C LYS A 391 -6.06 16.55 -9.37
N LYS A 392 -4.74 16.74 -9.26
CA LYS A 392 -3.86 17.26 -10.34
C LYS A 392 -2.70 16.32 -10.66
N PHE A 393 -2.63 15.21 -9.93
CA PHE A 393 -1.57 14.22 -10.07
C PHE A 393 -2.20 12.95 -10.65
N VAL A 394 -1.69 12.51 -11.79
CA VAL A 394 -2.06 11.22 -12.38
C VAL A 394 -1.44 10.14 -11.50
N VAL A 395 -2.27 9.29 -10.90
CA VAL A 395 -1.86 8.08 -10.19
C VAL A 395 -2.71 6.94 -10.72
N GLN A 396 -2.21 6.21 -11.71
CA GLN A 396 -2.95 5.13 -12.36
C GLN A 396 -2.07 3.89 -12.49
N ASP A 397 -2.62 2.75 -12.10
CA ASP A 397 -2.07 1.43 -12.42
C ASP A 397 -2.99 0.77 -13.43
N LEU A 398 -2.38 0.37 -14.55
CA LEU A 398 -3.06 0.09 -15.81
C LEU A 398 -2.57 -1.27 -16.30
N ALA A 399 -3.44 -2.27 -16.26
CA ALA A 399 -3.11 -3.61 -16.73
C ALA A 399 -3.44 -3.74 -18.21
N LEU A 400 -2.46 -4.15 -19.02
CA LEU A 400 -2.62 -4.36 -20.46
C LEU A 400 -2.14 -5.75 -20.89
N PRO A 401 -2.71 -6.31 -21.96
CA PRO A 401 -2.07 -7.39 -22.71
C PRO A 401 -0.67 -6.97 -23.17
N TYR A 402 0.30 -7.89 -23.14
CA TYR A 402 1.67 -7.62 -23.59
C TYR A 402 1.72 -7.08 -25.03
N LYS A 403 0.86 -7.61 -25.92
CA LYS A 403 0.80 -7.25 -27.34
C LYS A 403 0.48 -5.77 -27.58
N THR A 404 -0.32 -5.16 -26.71
CA THR A 404 -0.79 -3.77 -26.88
C THR A 404 -0.14 -2.79 -25.90
N ALA A 405 0.72 -3.29 -24.99
CA ALA A 405 1.38 -2.48 -23.98
C ALA A 405 2.32 -1.41 -24.56
N GLU A 406 3.06 -1.72 -25.63
CA GLU A 406 3.95 -0.74 -26.29
C GLU A 406 3.15 0.42 -26.89
N GLU A 407 2.09 0.12 -27.64
CA GLU A 407 1.20 1.13 -28.24
C GLU A 407 0.57 2.04 -27.17
N PHE A 408 0.21 1.46 -26.02
CA PHE A 408 -0.29 2.24 -24.89
C PHE A 408 0.78 3.16 -24.30
N ILE A 409 2.02 2.68 -24.14
CA ILE A 409 3.12 3.50 -23.64
C ILE A 409 3.42 4.66 -24.60
N ASP A 410 3.43 4.43 -25.91
CA ASP A 410 3.62 5.49 -26.92
C ASP A 410 2.52 6.56 -26.85
N TYR A 411 1.27 6.13 -26.66
CA TYR A 411 0.16 7.05 -26.40
C TYR A 411 0.40 7.88 -25.13
N THR A 412 0.77 7.26 -24.02
CA THR A 412 1.01 8.00 -22.76
C THR A 412 2.24 8.92 -22.85
N HIS A 413 3.26 8.55 -23.63
CA HIS A 413 4.40 9.41 -23.91
C HIS A 413 3.96 10.69 -24.63
N THR A 414 3.14 10.55 -25.67
CA THR A 414 2.63 11.67 -26.48
C THR A 414 1.68 12.56 -25.69
N GLU A 415 0.75 11.95 -24.95
CA GLU A 415 -0.33 12.70 -24.30
C GLU A 415 0.03 13.25 -22.92
N PHE A 416 0.84 12.53 -22.15
CA PHE A 416 1.15 12.89 -20.77
C PHE A 416 2.63 13.24 -20.58
N ASN A 417 3.52 12.64 -21.37
CA ASN A 417 4.97 12.76 -21.24
C ASN A 417 5.45 12.55 -19.79
N ILE A 418 4.87 11.54 -19.12
CA ILE A 418 5.19 11.17 -17.75
C ILE A 418 6.23 10.05 -17.79
N TRP A 419 7.35 10.28 -17.12
CA TRP A 419 8.41 9.32 -16.90
C TRP A 419 8.99 9.53 -15.50
N PRO A 420 9.53 8.48 -14.84
CA PRO A 420 9.57 7.07 -15.26
C PRO A 420 8.21 6.35 -15.26
N LEU A 421 8.15 5.15 -15.86
CA LEU A 421 7.03 4.20 -15.80
C LEU A 421 7.47 2.91 -15.11
N TRP A 422 6.58 2.34 -14.29
CA TRP A 422 6.78 1.03 -13.66
C TRP A 422 6.16 -0.05 -14.54
N LEU A 423 6.88 -1.16 -14.75
CA LEU A 423 6.40 -2.32 -15.49
C LEU A 423 6.39 -3.52 -14.55
N CYS A 424 5.24 -4.14 -14.34
CA CYS A 424 5.13 -5.30 -13.45
C CYS A 424 4.33 -6.43 -14.11
N PRO A 425 4.95 -7.60 -14.39
CA PRO A 425 4.23 -8.76 -14.88
C PRO A 425 3.27 -9.30 -13.82
N LEU A 426 2.04 -9.63 -14.22
CA LEU A 426 1.02 -10.17 -13.33
C LEU A 426 0.41 -11.44 -13.91
N LYS A 427 0.26 -12.45 -13.04
CA LYS A 427 -0.54 -13.63 -13.34
C LYS A 427 -2.03 -13.29 -13.17
N PRO A 428 -2.87 -13.53 -14.19
CA PRO A 428 -4.29 -13.17 -14.15
C PRO A 428 -5.07 -14.05 -13.17
N SER A 429 -6.14 -13.49 -12.61
CA SER A 429 -7.10 -14.25 -11.81
C SER A 429 -8.08 -15.04 -12.71
N PRO A 430 -8.50 -16.25 -12.31
CA PRO A 430 -9.56 -16.98 -12.99
C PRO A 430 -10.88 -16.19 -13.02
N MET A 431 -11.67 -16.39 -14.09
CA MET A 431 -13.00 -15.80 -14.22
C MET A 431 -14.06 -16.62 -13.46
N PRO A 432 -15.15 -15.98 -12.98
CA PRO A 432 -15.38 -14.54 -12.93
C PRO A 432 -14.55 -13.85 -11.84
N THR A 433 -14.14 -12.60 -12.07
CA THR A 433 -13.31 -11.84 -11.12
C THR A 433 -13.56 -10.33 -11.19
N MET A 434 -13.27 -9.65 -10.08
CA MET A 434 -13.17 -8.18 -10.02
C MET A 434 -11.74 -7.66 -10.19
N HIS A 435 -10.75 -8.55 -10.38
CA HIS A 435 -9.39 -8.14 -10.71
C HIS A 435 -9.27 -7.71 -12.19
N PRO A 436 -8.36 -6.77 -12.50
CA PRO A 436 -8.01 -6.44 -13.88
C PRO A 436 -7.51 -7.65 -14.67
N ARG A 437 -7.88 -7.70 -15.94
CA ARG A 437 -7.53 -8.75 -16.90
C ARG A 437 -7.44 -8.17 -18.32
N SER A 438 -7.05 -9.00 -19.28
CA SER A 438 -7.29 -8.71 -20.69
C SER A 438 -8.79 -8.74 -20.99
N LEU A 439 -9.34 -7.66 -21.56
CA LEU A 439 -10.74 -7.59 -21.97
C LEU A 439 -11.05 -8.50 -23.15
N PHE A 440 -10.07 -8.74 -24.02
CA PHE A 440 -10.23 -9.54 -25.24
C PHE A 440 -10.05 -11.04 -25.02
N GLY A 441 -9.87 -11.50 -23.77
CA GLY A 441 -9.94 -12.92 -23.42
C GLY A 441 -8.82 -13.78 -24.01
N GLU A 442 -7.62 -13.22 -24.16
CA GLU A 442 -6.48 -13.97 -24.69
C GLU A 442 -6.07 -15.11 -23.72
N THR A 443 -6.00 -16.32 -24.25
CA THR A 443 -5.52 -17.51 -23.54
C THR A 443 -4.17 -17.98 -24.09
N GLU A 444 -3.42 -18.72 -23.30
CA GLU A 444 -2.24 -19.46 -23.73
C GLU A 444 -2.60 -20.47 -24.83
N SER A 445 -1.59 -21.16 -25.38
CA SER A 445 -1.76 -22.16 -26.44
C SER A 445 -2.68 -23.32 -26.05
N ASP A 446 -2.97 -23.51 -24.76
CA ASP A 446 -3.92 -24.50 -24.24
C ASP A 446 -5.39 -24.11 -24.41
N GLY A 447 -5.68 -22.87 -24.83
CA GLY A 447 -7.05 -22.36 -25.00
C GLY A 447 -7.82 -22.13 -23.69
N GLN A 448 -7.18 -22.31 -22.53
CA GLN A 448 -7.83 -22.30 -21.21
C GLN A 448 -7.19 -21.32 -20.24
N THR A 449 -5.85 -21.26 -20.19
CA THR A 449 -5.12 -20.43 -19.24
C THR A 449 -5.11 -18.99 -19.74
N PRO A 450 -5.65 -18.00 -19.00
CA PRO A 450 -5.57 -16.61 -19.45
C PRO A 450 -4.11 -16.15 -19.53
N LYS A 451 -3.75 -15.42 -20.59
CA LYS A 451 -2.39 -14.89 -20.74
C LYS A 451 -2.06 -13.88 -19.65
N GLY A 452 -0.77 -13.84 -19.29
CA GLY A 452 -0.22 -12.80 -18.43
C GLY A 452 -0.57 -11.38 -18.88
N ILE A 453 -0.71 -10.47 -17.91
CA ILE A 453 -0.91 -9.04 -18.18
C ILE A 453 0.27 -8.24 -17.62
N LEU A 454 0.56 -7.10 -18.23
CA LEU A 454 1.58 -6.18 -17.77
C LEU A 454 0.89 -4.99 -17.09
N ASN A 455 1.21 -4.76 -15.82
CA ASN A 455 0.82 -3.53 -15.14
C ASN A 455 1.81 -2.40 -15.50
N ILE A 456 1.26 -1.26 -15.88
CA ILE A 456 2.00 -0.03 -16.17
C ILE A 456 1.60 1.04 -15.14
N GLY A 457 2.55 1.40 -14.28
CA GLY A 457 2.41 2.47 -13.30
C GLY A 457 2.68 3.85 -13.93
N LEU A 458 1.62 4.63 -14.15
CA LEU A 458 1.66 5.97 -14.71
C LEU A 458 1.45 7.00 -13.60
N TRP A 459 2.56 7.54 -13.07
CA TRP A 459 2.54 8.43 -11.91
C TRP A 459 3.28 9.75 -12.15
N GLY A 460 2.55 10.86 -12.24
CA GLY A 460 3.14 12.16 -12.55
C GLY A 460 2.16 13.33 -12.52
N TRP A 461 2.67 14.53 -12.73
CA TRP A 461 1.83 15.72 -12.83
C TRP A 461 0.98 15.66 -14.10
N GLY A 462 -0.33 15.88 -13.96
CA GLY A 462 -1.21 16.11 -15.09
C GLY A 462 -1.37 17.59 -15.41
N PRO A 463 -2.26 17.92 -16.38
CA PRO A 463 -2.65 19.30 -16.67
C PRO A 463 -3.10 20.05 -15.42
N LYS A 464 -2.73 21.34 -15.32
CA LYS A 464 -3.13 22.21 -14.20
C LYS A 464 -4.62 22.55 -14.23
N ASP A 465 -5.17 22.67 -15.44
CA ASP A 465 -6.58 22.91 -15.67
C ASP A 465 -7.38 21.64 -15.38
N THR A 466 -8.41 21.77 -14.54
CA THR A 466 -9.19 20.63 -14.05
C THR A 466 -10.04 20.00 -15.15
N LYS A 467 -10.57 20.80 -16.08
CA LYS A 467 -11.38 20.30 -17.19
C LYS A 467 -10.51 19.50 -18.14
N ILE A 468 -9.35 20.04 -18.52
CA ILE A 468 -8.36 19.33 -19.36
C ILE A 468 -7.86 18.06 -18.64
N PHE A 469 -7.62 18.12 -17.33
CA PHE A 469 -7.23 16.94 -16.55
C PHE A 469 -8.30 15.83 -16.61
N HIS A 470 -9.59 16.18 -16.46
CA HIS A 470 -10.68 15.22 -16.58
C HIS A 470 -10.80 14.65 -18.00
N GLU A 471 -10.76 15.50 -19.03
CA GLU A 471 -10.82 15.08 -20.43
C GLU A 471 -9.68 14.11 -20.78
N LYS A 472 -8.44 14.41 -20.35
CA LYS A 472 -7.30 13.50 -20.56
C LYS A 472 -7.44 12.18 -19.80
N ASN A 473 -7.95 12.17 -18.58
CA ASN A 473 -8.18 10.91 -17.85
C ASN A 473 -9.29 10.06 -18.50
N LYS A 474 -10.36 10.69 -19.01
CA LYS A 474 -11.39 9.98 -19.80
C LYS A 474 -10.78 9.40 -21.09
N ALA A 475 -9.98 10.19 -21.82
CA ALA A 475 -9.32 9.72 -23.03
C ALA A 475 -8.34 8.56 -22.77
N LEU A 476 -7.58 8.62 -21.67
CA LEU A 476 -6.70 7.54 -21.20
C LEU A 476 -7.49 6.26 -20.92
N GLU A 477 -8.61 6.37 -20.21
CA GLU A 477 -9.51 5.26 -19.88
C GLU A 477 -10.14 4.62 -21.15
N SER A 478 -10.51 5.43 -22.14
CA SER A 478 -10.98 4.95 -23.45
C SER A 478 -9.89 4.26 -24.25
N LYS A 479 -8.69 4.84 -24.31
CA LYS A 479 -7.55 4.23 -25.04
C LYS A 479 -7.14 2.91 -24.40
N LEU A 480 -7.08 2.85 -23.07
CA LEU A 480 -6.82 1.62 -22.31
C LEU A 480 -7.80 0.51 -22.71
N LYS A 481 -9.10 0.81 -22.69
CA LYS A 481 -10.15 -0.15 -23.05
C LYS A 481 -10.03 -0.61 -24.51
N SER A 482 -9.76 0.30 -25.45
CA SER A 482 -9.57 -0.06 -26.87
C SER A 482 -8.39 -1.01 -27.11
N LEU A 483 -7.42 -1.02 -26.19
CA LEU A 483 -6.25 -1.88 -26.24
C LEU A 483 -6.40 -3.14 -25.37
N GLY A 484 -7.62 -3.41 -24.90
CA GLY A 484 -7.94 -4.59 -24.11
C GLY A 484 -7.48 -4.51 -22.66
N GLY A 485 -7.07 -3.34 -22.18
CA GLY A 485 -6.61 -3.12 -20.83
C GLY A 485 -7.72 -2.77 -19.83
N MET A 486 -7.37 -2.85 -18.55
CA MET A 486 -8.22 -2.51 -17.42
C MET A 486 -7.41 -1.75 -16.36
N LYS A 487 -8.05 -0.81 -15.66
CA LYS A 487 -7.40 -0.04 -14.58
C LYS A 487 -7.61 -0.67 -13.21
N TRP A 488 -6.69 -0.41 -12.30
CA TRP A 488 -6.89 -0.69 -10.88
C TRP A 488 -7.87 0.33 -10.28
N LEU A 489 -8.77 -0.14 -9.41
CA LEU A 489 -9.88 0.67 -8.91
C LEU A 489 -9.52 1.54 -7.69
N TYR A 490 -8.29 1.46 -7.15
CA TYR A 490 -7.86 2.33 -6.04
C TYR A 490 -7.71 3.80 -6.45
N ALA A 491 -7.50 4.05 -7.74
CA ALA A 491 -7.37 5.35 -8.37
C ALA A 491 -8.72 6.00 -8.68
N HIS A 492 -8.70 7.26 -9.10
CA HIS A 492 -9.89 7.97 -9.60
C HIS A 492 -10.41 7.32 -10.89
N THR A 493 -11.69 6.94 -10.92
CA THR A 493 -12.37 6.38 -12.10
C THR A 493 -13.29 7.41 -12.75
N TYR A 494 -13.13 7.61 -14.07
CA TYR A 494 -13.88 8.59 -14.87
C TYR A 494 -14.88 7.95 -15.86
N TYR A 495 -14.93 6.62 -15.96
CA TYR A 495 -15.91 5.87 -16.74
C TYR A 495 -17.35 6.28 -16.40
N GLU A 496 -18.17 6.38 -17.44
CA GLU A 496 -19.62 6.39 -17.25
C GLU A 496 -20.09 4.99 -16.77
N PRO A 497 -21.25 4.89 -16.10
CA PRO A 497 -21.64 3.66 -15.41
C PRO A 497 -21.69 2.43 -16.31
N GLU A 498 -22.24 2.58 -17.52
CA GLU A 498 -22.39 1.49 -18.48
C GLU A 498 -21.03 1.05 -19.03
N GLU A 499 -20.13 2.00 -19.31
CA GLU A 499 -18.76 1.73 -19.77
C GLU A 499 -17.92 1.01 -18.70
N PHE A 500 -18.15 1.35 -17.43
CA PHE A 500 -17.55 0.66 -16.29
C PHE A 500 -17.98 -0.81 -16.26
N TRP A 501 -19.29 -1.06 -16.31
CA TRP A 501 -19.83 -2.41 -16.17
C TRP A 501 -19.56 -3.31 -17.37
N GLN A 502 -19.34 -2.76 -18.57
CA GLN A 502 -18.93 -3.55 -19.74
C GLN A 502 -17.58 -4.28 -19.55
N GLN A 503 -16.77 -3.86 -18.58
CA GLN A 503 -15.47 -4.47 -18.30
C GLN A 503 -15.56 -5.70 -17.36
N PHE A 504 -16.66 -5.82 -16.62
CA PHE A 504 -16.88 -6.85 -15.60
C PHE A 504 -18.13 -7.68 -15.92
N ASP A 505 -18.24 -8.87 -15.33
CA ASP A 505 -19.50 -9.60 -15.35
C ASP A 505 -20.47 -8.95 -14.33
N ARG A 506 -21.23 -7.96 -14.82
CA ARG A 506 -22.19 -7.22 -14.01
C ARG A 506 -23.27 -8.13 -13.42
N LYS A 507 -23.77 -9.09 -14.20
CA LYS A 507 -24.85 -9.97 -13.78
C LYS A 507 -24.37 -10.86 -12.62
N TRP A 508 -23.23 -11.51 -12.77
CA TRP A 508 -22.60 -12.29 -11.70
C TRP A 508 -22.42 -11.46 -10.42
N TYR A 509 -21.88 -10.25 -10.55
CA TYR A 509 -21.66 -9.36 -9.41
C TYR A 509 -22.98 -8.94 -8.72
N GLU A 510 -24.01 -8.57 -9.48
CA GLU A 510 -25.31 -8.16 -8.94
C GLU A 510 -26.09 -9.33 -8.33
N ASP A 511 -26.05 -10.51 -8.95
CA ASP A 511 -26.68 -11.73 -8.43
C ASP A 511 -26.07 -12.10 -7.06
N LEU A 512 -24.74 -12.03 -6.92
CA LEU A 512 -24.07 -12.26 -5.64
C LEU A 512 -24.44 -11.20 -4.59
N ARG A 513 -24.56 -9.93 -4.99
CA ARG A 513 -25.00 -8.87 -4.06
C ARG A 513 -26.40 -9.13 -3.55
N ASN A 514 -27.29 -9.66 -4.39
CA ASN A 514 -28.63 -10.03 -4.00
C ASN A 514 -28.61 -11.25 -3.07
N LYS A 515 -27.88 -12.31 -3.44
CA LYS A 515 -27.68 -13.53 -2.63
C LYS A 515 -27.21 -13.20 -1.21
N TYR A 516 -26.19 -12.35 -1.09
CA TYR A 516 -25.57 -11.96 0.18
C TYR A 516 -26.13 -10.65 0.77
N LYS A 517 -27.28 -10.17 0.27
CA LYS A 517 -28.04 -9.03 0.81
C LYS A 517 -27.21 -7.73 0.96
N ALA A 518 -26.26 -7.51 0.07
CA ALA A 518 -25.27 -6.42 0.14
C ALA A 518 -25.79 -5.05 -0.33
N SER A 519 -27.09 -4.88 -0.58
CA SER A 519 -27.68 -3.66 -1.18
C SER A 519 -27.55 -2.38 -0.32
N LEU A 520 -27.36 -2.51 0.99
CA LEU A 520 -27.13 -1.37 1.90
C LEU A 520 -25.69 -0.85 1.86
N LEU A 521 -24.76 -1.64 1.34
CA LEU A 521 -23.40 -1.23 1.04
C LEU A 521 -23.36 -0.58 -0.36
N PRO A 522 -22.43 0.36 -0.61
CA PRO A 522 -22.22 0.87 -1.95
C PRO A 522 -21.71 -0.25 -2.87
N ASN A 523 -22.00 -0.17 -4.16
CA ASN A 523 -21.38 -1.05 -5.15
C ASN A 523 -19.97 -0.58 -5.54
N VAL A 524 -19.22 -1.41 -6.28
CA VAL A 524 -17.84 -1.12 -6.71
C VAL A 524 -17.77 0.20 -7.50
N TYR A 525 -18.66 0.43 -8.46
CA TYR A 525 -18.69 1.69 -9.23
C TYR A 525 -18.93 2.92 -8.34
N GLU A 526 -19.88 2.87 -7.41
CA GLU A 526 -20.16 3.93 -6.45
C GLU A 526 -18.97 4.24 -5.54
N LYS A 527 -18.12 3.25 -5.24
CA LYS A 527 -16.88 3.45 -4.47
C LYS A 527 -15.74 4.01 -5.33
N ALA A 528 -15.66 3.65 -6.60
CA ALA A 528 -14.54 4.02 -7.49
C ALA A 528 -14.72 5.36 -8.20
N LYS A 529 -15.95 5.73 -8.58
CA LYS A 529 -16.22 6.90 -9.42
C LYS A 529 -15.82 8.21 -8.76
N VAL A 530 -15.31 9.15 -9.56
CA VAL A 530 -15.13 10.54 -9.14
C VAL A 530 -16.50 11.24 -9.10
N ASN A 531 -16.75 12.04 -8.06
CA ASN A 531 -17.97 12.84 -7.98
C ASN A 531 -17.78 14.22 -8.63
N LEU A 532 -17.83 14.24 -9.97
CA LEU A 532 -17.61 15.45 -10.78
C LEU A 532 -18.57 16.60 -10.40
N ARG A 533 -19.83 16.29 -10.08
CA ARG A 533 -20.84 17.30 -9.66
C ARG A 533 -20.55 17.90 -8.27
N ALA A 534 -19.95 17.14 -7.36
CA ALA A 534 -19.51 17.67 -6.06
C ALA A 534 -18.28 18.56 -6.21
N ASP A 535 -17.39 18.27 -7.17
CA ASP A 535 -16.27 19.14 -7.51
C ASP A 535 -16.74 20.46 -8.15
N GLU A 536 -17.76 20.43 -9.01
CA GLU A 536 -18.40 21.63 -9.58
C GLU A 536 -19.19 22.45 -8.54
N LYS A 537 -19.95 21.79 -7.64
CA LYS A 537 -20.66 22.48 -6.54
C LYS A 537 -19.70 23.01 -5.48
N GLY A 538 -18.60 22.31 -5.17
CA GLY A 538 -17.53 22.79 -4.31
C GLY A 538 -16.78 23.99 -4.91
N GLN A 539 -16.75 24.12 -6.24
CA GLN A 539 -16.29 25.34 -6.90
C GLN A 539 -17.28 26.50 -6.79
N LYS A 540 -18.59 26.23 -6.74
CA LYS A 540 -19.65 27.26 -6.58
C LYS A 540 -19.85 27.72 -5.14
N ILE A 541 -19.60 26.88 -4.14
CA ILE A 541 -19.65 27.24 -2.71
C ILE A 541 -18.27 27.75 -2.27
N LYS A 542 -17.88 28.94 -2.75
CA LYS A 542 -16.61 29.60 -2.37
C LYS A 542 -16.89 30.97 -1.75
N SER A 543 -17.02 31.01 -0.43
CA SER A 543 -17.14 32.28 0.32
C SER A 543 -16.33 32.29 1.62
N SER A 544 -15.12 31.73 1.62
CA SER A 544 -14.16 31.98 2.70
C SER A 544 -12.77 32.29 2.16
N PHE A 545 -12.21 33.42 2.60
CA PHE A 545 -10.85 33.85 2.32
C PHE A 545 -9.79 32.77 2.61
N PHE A 546 -10.05 31.93 3.62
CA PHE A 546 -9.20 30.78 3.96
C PHE A 546 -9.12 29.75 2.81
N HIS A 547 -10.25 29.43 2.18
CA HIS A 547 -10.29 28.48 1.06
C HIS A 547 -9.57 29.02 -0.17
N TYR A 548 -9.71 30.32 -0.47
CA TYR A 548 -8.98 30.97 -1.55
C TYR A 548 -7.45 30.93 -1.34
N LEU A 549 -6.99 31.20 -0.12
CA LEU A 549 -5.57 31.08 0.24
C LEU A 549 -5.09 29.63 0.12
N MET A 550 -5.91 28.67 0.54
CA MET A 550 -5.61 27.23 0.48
C MET A 550 -5.54 26.66 -0.94
N GLU A 551 -5.93 27.40 -1.97
CA GLU A 551 -5.73 27.00 -3.38
C GLU A 551 -4.42 27.52 -3.99
N LYS A 552 -3.77 28.49 -3.34
CA LYS A 552 -2.57 29.15 -3.86
C LYS A 552 -1.28 28.52 -3.33
N TRP A 553 -0.38 28.17 -4.25
CA TRP A 553 0.96 27.73 -3.90
C TRP A 553 1.68 28.74 -2.99
N PRO A 554 2.41 28.31 -1.92
CA PRO A 554 2.67 26.92 -1.49
C PRO A 554 1.73 26.42 -0.37
N LEU A 555 0.68 27.17 -0.02
CA LEU A 555 -0.13 26.95 1.18
C LEU A 555 -0.79 25.55 1.25
N PRO A 556 -1.41 24.98 0.20
CA PRO A 556 -1.96 23.63 0.27
C PRO A 556 -0.89 22.57 0.57
N GLY A 557 0.30 22.70 0.00
CA GLY A 557 1.41 21.79 0.30
C GLY A 557 1.88 21.90 1.75
N LEU A 558 2.02 23.12 2.28
CA LEU A 558 2.42 23.34 3.68
C LEU A 558 1.40 22.80 4.67
N TYR A 559 0.10 22.97 4.37
CA TYR A 559 -0.98 22.36 5.16
C TYR A 559 -0.91 20.83 5.11
N GLY A 560 -0.63 20.26 3.94
CA GLY A 560 -0.44 18.83 3.79
C GLY A 560 0.70 18.29 4.64
N ILE A 561 1.84 18.98 4.65
CA ILE A 561 2.98 18.65 5.52
C ILE A 561 2.58 18.74 7.00
N LYS A 562 1.90 19.83 7.40
CA LYS A 562 1.44 19.99 8.79
C LYS A 562 0.56 18.81 9.22
N LYS A 563 -0.41 18.42 8.40
CA LYS A 563 -1.31 17.29 8.68
C LYS A 563 -0.57 15.95 8.73
N ALA A 564 0.43 15.76 7.87
CA ALA A 564 1.27 14.57 7.92
C ALA A 564 2.15 14.54 9.19
N ILE A 565 2.62 15.68 9.70
CA ILE A 565 3.33 15.73 11.01
C ILE A 565 2.35 15.37 12.14
N GLU A 566 1.14 15.92 12.10
CA GLU A 566 0.08 15.66 13.09
C GLU A 566 -0.32 14.18 13.13
N SER A 567 -0.28 13.46 12.00
CA SER A 567 -0.60 12.03 11.97
C SER A 567 0.45 11.17 12.68
N ARG A 568 1.66 11.69 12.91
CA ARG A 568 2.80 10.98 13.53
C ARG A 568 3.20 9.68 12.81
N SER A 569 2.78 9.48 11.55
CA SER A 569 3.11 8.28 10.78
C SER A 569 4.63 8.06 10.62
N TYR A 570 5.41 9.13 10.61
CA TYR A 570 6.88 9.06 10.60
C TYR A 570 7.46 8.37 11.84
N ILE A 571 6.80 8.47 13.01
CA ILE A 571 7.22 7.77 14.24
C ILE A 571 7.06 6.26 14.04
N ALA A 572 5.93 5.83 13.48
CA ALA A 572 5.69 4.42 13.18
C ALA A 572 6.72 3.88 12.17
N ALA A 573 7.09 4.67 11.15
CA ALA A 573 8.12 4.30 10.17
C ALA A 573 9.53 4.22 10.77
N ARG A 574 9.86 5.06 11.77
CA ARG A 574 11.15 4.99 12.49
C ARG A 574 11.23 3.79 13.43
N LYS A 575 10.09 3.41 14.04
CA LYS A 575 9.98 2.28 14.96
C LYS A 575 9.91 0.91 14.27
N SER A 576 9.98 0.86 12.93
CA SER A 576 9.94 -0.42 12.22
C SER A 576 11.18 -1.24 12.48
N GLU A 577 10.99 -2.37 13.17
CA GLU A 577 12.05 -3.28 13.58
C GLU A 577 12.60 -4.08 12.39
N TRP A 578 11.83 -4.25 11.31
CA TRP A 578 12.33 -4.94 10.10
C TRP A 578 13.58 -4.27 9.50
N LYS A 579 13.75 -2.96 9.69
CA LYS A 579 14.95 -2.23 9.21
C LYS A 579 16.24 -2.71 9.87
N LYS A 580 16.13 -3.28 11.08
CA LYS A 580 17.25 -3.82 11.86
C LYS A 580 17.42 -5.33 11.66
N MET A 581 16.43 -6.01 11.10
CA MET A 581 16.49 -7.45 10.85
C MET A 581 17.52 -7.74 9.74
N LEU A 582 18.59 -8.43 10.12
CA LEU A 582 19.36 -9.29 9.23
C LEU A 582 18.95 -10.70 9.66
N LEU A 583 18.19 -11.41 8.85
CA LEU A 583 17.88 -12.83 9.11
C LEU A 583 19.17 -13.64 9.25
#